data_AF-A0A1V5VRQ4-F1
#
_entry.id   AF-A0A1V5VRQ4-F1
#
_cell.length_a   1.000
_cell.length_b   1.000
_cell.length_c   1.000
_cell.angle_alpha   90.00
_cell.angle_beta   90.00
_cell.angle_gamma   90.00
#
_symmetry.space_group_name_H-M   'P 1'
#
loop_
_entity.id
_entity.type
_entity.pdbx_description
1 polymer ?
#
loop_
_entity_poly.entity_id
_entity_poly.type
_entity_poly.pdbx_seq_one_letter_code
_entity_poly.pdbx_strand_id
1 'polypeptide(L)' 'MVSQKLLLELRAILKEDYGVELKLEEVLDVALVLIGFAETAMKIEAKQSST' A
#
# COMPACT_ATOMS: atom_id res chain seq x y z
N MET A 1 11.15 0.42 -4.35
CA MET A 1 11.09 1.87 -4.10
C MET A 1 9.73 2.35 -4.58
N VAL A 2 8.93 2.99 -3.72
CA VAL A 2 7.59 3.49 -4.10
C VAL A 2 7.78 4.72 -4.99
N SER A 3 7.11 4.77 -6.13
CA SER A 3 7.22 5.92 -7.03
C SER A 3 6.42 7.11 -6.50
N GLN A 4 6.89 8.33 -6.77
CA GLN A 4 6.17 9.54 -6.39
C GLN A 4 4.76 9.60 -6.99
N LYS A 5 4.60 9.12 -8.23
CA LYS A 5 3.29 9.02 -8.89
C LYS A 5 2.32 8.14 -8.10
N LEU A 6 2.78 6.96 -7.65
CA LEU A 6 1.96 6.05 -6.86
C LEU A 6 1.56 6.66 -5.51
N LEU A 7 2.44 7.41 -4.86
CA LEU A 7 2.09 8.13 -3.62
C LEU A 7 1.03 9.21 -3.85
N LEU A 8 1.07 9.90 -5.00
CA LEU A 8 0.06 10.90 -5.33
C LEU A 8 -1.30 10.27 -5.63
N GLU A 9 -1.30 9.13 -6.33
CA GLU A 9 -2.51 8.35 -6.60
C GLU A 9 -3.11 7.80 -5.30
N LEU A 10 -2.29 7.21 -4.43
CA LEU A 10 -2.75 6.72 -3.12
C LEU A 10 -3.31 7.86 -2.26
N ARG A 11 -2.67 9.04 -2.26
CA ARG A 11 -3.18 10.21 -1.55
C ARG A 11 -4.56 10.64 -2.06
N ALA A 12 -4.77 10.59 -3.39
CA ALA A 12 -6.08 10.91 -3.98
C ALA A 12 -7.15 9.91 -3.51
N ILE A 13 -6.85 8.61 -3.56
CA ILE A 13 -7.76 7.55 -3.07
C ILE A 13 -8.11 7.75 -1.59
N LEU A 14 -7.11 7.98 -0.74
CA LEU A 14 -7.34 8.20 0.70
C LEU A 14 -8.22 9.43 0.97
N LYS A 15 -8.10 10.47 0.13
CA LYS A 15 -8.94 11.66 0.24
C LYS A 15 -10.35 11.42 -0.29
N GLU A 16 -10.50 10.80 -1.46
CA GLU A 16 -11.78 10.63 -2.15
C GLU A 16 -12.67 9.57 -1.48
N ASP A 17 -12.09 8.42 -1.17
CA ASP A 17 -12.86 7.25 -0.70
C ASP A 17 -13.01 7.23 0.83
N TYR A 18 -12.02 7.76 1.55
CA TYR A 18 -11.96 7.70 3.02
C TYR A 18 -12.11 9.08 3.68
N GLY A 19 -12.09 10.17 2.91
CA GLY A 19 -12.17 11.53 3.45
C GLY A 19 -10.94 11.93 4.28
N VAL A 20 -9.80 11.24 4.14
CA VAL A 20 -8.59 11.47 4.93
C VAL A 20 -7.56 12.24 4.09
N GLU A 21 -7.24 13.45 4.50
CA GLU A 21 -6.22 14.27 3.85
C GLU A 21 -4.87 14.12 4.56
N LEU A 22 -3.93 13.44 3.89
CA LEU A 22 -2.60 13.12 4.43
C LEU A 22 -1.48 13.86 3.68
N LYS A 23 -0.39 14.14 4.39
CA LYS A 23 0.89 14.56 3.80
C LYS A 23 1.54 13.39 3.07
N LEU A 24 2.43 13.68 2.12
CA LEU A 24 3.12 12.64 1.34
C LEU A 24 3.94 11.68 2.21
N GLU A 25 4.51 12.15 3.33
CA GLU A 25 5.23 11.31 4.29
C GLU A 25 4.30 10.30 4.97
N GLU A 26 3.11 10.74 5.40
CA GLU A 26 2.09 9.86 6.00
C GLU A 26 1.54 8.86 4.97
N VAL A 27 1.40 9.27 3.70
CA VAL A 27 1.00 8.39 2.60
C VAL A 27 2.08 7.33 2.31
N LEU A 28 3.36 7.68 2.45
CA LEU A 28 4.45 6.72 2.34
C LEU A 28 4.37 5.66 3.44
N ASP A 29 4.09 6.05 4.68
CA ASP A 29 3.93 5.11 5.79
C ASP A 29 2.76 4.13 5.52
N VAL A 30 1.63 4.63 5.04
CA VAL A 30 0.49 3.79 4.62
C VAL A 30 0.91 2.83 3.49
N ALA A 31 1.61 3.32 2.47
CA ALA A 31 2.08 2.49 1.35
C ALA A 31 3.00 1.36 1.83
N LEU A 32 3.91 1.64 2.76
CA LEU A 32 4.83 0.63 3.32
C LEU A 32 4.07 -0.46 4.09
N VAL A 33 3.05 -0.08 4.85
CA VAL A 33 2.17 -1.05 5.56
C VAL A 33 1.43 -1.94 4.56
N LEU A 34 0.84 -1.36 3.51
CA LEU A 34 0.12 -2.11 2.47
C LEU A 34 1.03 -3.10 1.73
N ILE A 35 2.27 -2.69 1.42
CA ILE A 35 3.28 -3.56 0.82
C ILE A 35 3.58 -4.75 1.75
N GLY A 36 3.74 -4.51 3.05
CA GLY A 36 3.98 -5.58 4.03
C GLY A 36 2.84 -6.62 4.06
N PHE A 37 1.58 -6.17 3.97
CA PHE A 37 0.44 -7.07 3.85
C PHE A 37 0.45 -7.87 2.54
N ALA A 38 0.71 -7.21 1.41
CA ALA A 38 0.78 -7.87 0.11
C ALA A 38 1.90 -8.93 0.06
N GLU A 39 3.10 -8.61 0.54
CA GLU A 39 4.21 -9.58 0.63
C GLU A 39 3.87 -10.76 1.52
N THR A 40 3.16 -10.52 2.64
CA THR A 40 2.73 -11.57 3.55
C THR A 40 1.72 -12.50 2.87
N ALA A 41 0.73 -11.93 2.17
CA ALA A 41 -0.25 -12.70 1.41
C ALA A 41 0.42 -13.56 0.33
N MET A 42 1.34 -12.99 -0.45
CA MET A 42 2.10 -13.73 -1.47
C MET A 42 2.90 -14.90 -0.89
N LYS A 43 3.51 -14.72 0.30
CA LYS A 43 4.23 -15.82 0.99
C LYS A 43 3.29 -16.93 1.44
N ILE A 44 2.06 -16.62 1.83
CA ILE A 44 1.05 -17.61 2.20
C ILE A 44 0.60 -18.39 0.95
N GLU A 45 0.27 -17.70 -0.13
CA GLU A 45 -0.15 -18.31 -1.40
C GLU A 45 0.94 -19.21 -2.01
N ALA A 46 2.20 -18.77 -1.95
CA ALA A 46 3.34 -19.55 -2.42
C ALA A 46 3.51 -20.87 -1.64
N LYS A 47 3.25 -20.86 -0.32
CA LYS A 47 3.25 -22.08 0.50
C LYS A 47 2.10 -23.03 0.14
N GLN A 48 0.91 -22.49 -0.12
CA GLN A 48 -0.25 -23.30 -0.52
C GLN A 48 -0.04 -23.94 -1.90
N SER A 49 0.58 -23.22 -2.83
CA SER A 49 0.84 -23.71 -4.20
C SER A 49 1.93 -24.80 -4.29
N SER A 50 2.65 -25.04 -3.20
CA SER A 50 3.76 -26.01 -3.13
C SER A 50 3.38 -27.35 -2.51
N THR A 51 2.09 -27.55 -2.15
CA THR A 51 1.54 -28.78 -1.55
C THR A 51 0.48 -29.36 -2.46
#